data_AF-A0A1S9RZD6-F1
#
_entry.id   AF-A0A1S9RZD6-F1
#
_cell.length_a   1.000
_cell.length_b   1.000
_cell.length_c   1.000
_cell.angle_alpha   90.00
_cell.angle_beta   90.00
_cell.angle_gamma   90.00
#
_symmetry.space_group_name_H-M   'P 1'
#
loop_
_entity.id
_entity.type
_entity.pdbx_description
1 polymer ?
#
loop_
_entity_poly.entity_id
_entity_poly.type
_entity_poly.pdbx_seq_one_letter_code
_entity_poly.pdbx_strand_id
1 'polypeptide(L)' 'MATGIFNSTYYGKDYRAGAALLRARRPYLFKNALTGFGLFAFSIAVYTYTIRAVGQEEFSDVKVPDAPAQKLPAQK' A
#
# COMPACT_ATOMS: atom_id res chain seq x y z
N MET A 1 19.98 -2.27 -37.92
CA MET A 1 18.52 -2.05 -37.99
C MET A 1 18.31 -0.58 -38.36
N ALA A 2 17.59 -0.33 -39.46
CA ALA A 2 17.52 0.98 -40.11
C ALA A 2 17.16 2.14 -39.16
N THR A 3 18.02 3.15 -39.17
CA THR A 3 17.89 4.43 -38.47
C THR A 3 17.02 5.38 -39.30
N GLY A 4 15.72 5.12 -39.36
CA GLY A 4 14.81 5.95 -40.15
C GLY A 4 13.37 5.48 -40.04
N ILE A 5 12.65 6.04 -39.06
CA ILE A 5 11.21 6.31 -38.93
C ILE A 5 11.06 6.69 -37.46
N PHE A 6 10.55 7.89 -37.20
CA PHE A 6 10.35 8.44 -35.86
C PHE A 6 9.69 7.42 -34.94
N ASN A 7 10.43 6.92 -33.96
CA ASN A 7 9.86 6.06 -32.94
C ASN A 7 9.22 6.99 -31.89
N SER A 8 7.90 7.13 -31.95
CA SER A 8 7.13 7.97 -31.02
C SER A 8 7.03 7.37 -29.62
N THR A 9 7.47 6.11 -29.41
CA THR A 9 7.49 5.52 -28.08
C THR A 9 8.74 5.95 -27.30
N TYR A 10 8.52 6.30 -26.04
CA TYR A 10 9.56 6.60 -25.06
C TYR A 10 10.26 5.35 -24.52
N TYR A 11 9.90 4.17 -25.02
CA TYR A 11 10.41 2.87 -24.58
C TYR A 11 11.18 2.15 -25.69
N GLY A 12 12.22 1.42 -25.31
CA GLY A 12 12.96 0.53 -26.20
C GLY A 12 12.17 -0.72 -26.57
N LYS A 13 12.69 -1.51 -27.52
CA LYS A 13 12.09 -2.79 -27.96
C LYS A 13 11.99 -3.82 -26.82
N ASP A 14 12.82 -3.65 -25.80
CA ASP A 14 12.91 -4.43 -24.57
C ASP A 14 12.09 -3.82 -23.42
N TYR A 15 11.16 -2.90 -23.73
CA TYR A 15 10.34 -2.17 -22.76
C TYR A 15 11.12 -1.36 -21.73
N ARG A 16 12.42 -1.10 -21.95
CA ARG A 16 13.20 -0.23 -21.08
C ARG A 16 12.89 1.23 -21.38
N ALA A 17 12.85 2.06 -20.34
CA ALA A 17 12.71 3.49 -20.50
C ALA A 17 13.89 4.07 -21.30
N GLY A 18 13.61 4.79 -22.38
CA GLY A 18 14.62 5.47 -23.17
C GLY A 18 15.25 6.67 -22.43
N ALA A 19 16.40 7.14 -22.93
CA ALA A 19 17.16 8.23 -22.30
C ALA A 19 16.34 9.53 -22.13
N ALA A 20 15.47 9.84 -23.10
CA ALA A 20 14.58 11.01 -23.05
C ALA A 20 13.60 10.93 -21.86
N LEU A 21 13.00 9.76 -21.63
CA LEU A 21 12.05 9.54 -20.54
C LEU A 21 12.74 9.57 -19.17
N LEU A 22 13.91 8.96 -19.06
CA LEU A 22 14.69 8.98 -17.82
C LEU A 22 15.08 10.43 -17.44
N ARG A 23 15.52 11.24 -18.42
CA ARG A 23 15.82 12.66 -18.18
C ARG A 23 14.59 13.43 -17.72
N ALA A 24 13.45 13.22 -18.37
CA ALA A 24 12.20 13.87 -17.99
C ALA A 24 11.72 13.50 -16.58
N ARG A 25 12.05 12.28 -16.10
CA ARG A 25 11.66 11.80 -14.75
C ARG A 25 12.62 12.19 -13.63
N ARG A 26 13.89 12.50 -13.94
CA ARG A 26 14.91 12.92 -12.95
C ARG A 26 14.42 13.91 -11.88
N PRO A 27 13.71 15.01 -12.21
CA PRO A 27 13.29 15.98 -11.20
C PRO A 27 12.16 15.47 -10.29
N TYR A 28 11.40 14.45 -10.70
CA TYR A 28 10.26 13.95 -9.95
C TYR A 28 10.60 12.75 -9.07
N LEU A 29 11.72 12.07 -9.31
CA LEU A 29 12.12 10.91 -8.50
C LEU A 29 12.22 11.27 -7.01
N PHE A 30 12.95 12.35 -6.69
CA PHE A 30 13.12 12.78 -5.30
C PHE A 30 11.82 13.34 -4.71
N LYS A 31 11.13 14.20 -5.46
CA LYS A 31 9.88 14.83 -4.99
C LYS A 31 8.81 13.78 -4.68
N ASN A 32 8.61 12.82 -5.59
CA ASN A 32 7.62 11.76 -5.40
C ASN A 32 8.04 10.79 -4.30
N ALA A 33 9.32 10.45 -4.19
CA ALA A 33 9.82 9.61 -3.10
C ALA A 33 9.59 10.27 -1.74
N LEU A 34 9.86 11.57 -1.63
CA LEU A 34 9.62 12.33 -0.40
C LEU A 34 8.13 12.39 -0.05
N THR A 35 7.26 12.66 -1.03
CA THR A 35 5.80 12.66 -0.81
C THR A 35 5.30 11.27 -0.40
N GLY A 36 5.75 10.22 -1.10
CA GLY A 36 5.39 8.84 -0.78
C GLY A 36 5.87 8.44 0.62
N PHE A 37 7.09 8.81 0.99
CA PHE A 37 7.62 8.59 2.33
C PHE A 37 6.82 9.35 3.39
N GLY A 38 6.44 10.59 3.13
CA GLY A 38 5.61 11.39 4.05
C GLY A 38 4.26 10.75 4.29
N LEU A 39 3.58 10.29 3.23
CA LEU A 39 2.31 9.56 3.35
C LEU A 39 2.48 8.26 4.14
N PHE A 40 3.51 7.47 3.80
CA PHE A 40 3.79 6.21 4.48
C PHE A 40 4.07 6.41 5.98
N ALA A 41 4.94 7.36 6.31
CA ALA A 41 5.27 7.70 7.69
C ALA A 41 4.05 8.21 8.46
N PHE A 42 3.22 9.05 7.85
CA PHE A 42 1.98 9.55 8.45
C PHE A 42 1.01 8.40 8.74
N SER A 43 0.77 7.50 7.80
CA SER A 43 -0.11 6.34 8.01
C SER A 43 0.38 5.44 9.14
N ILE A 44 1.69 5.14 9.20
CA ILE A 44 2.28 4.37 10.29
C ILE A 44 2.17 5.10 11.62
N ALA A 45 2.40 6.42 11.63
CA ALA A 45 2.29 7.22 12.84
C ALA A 45 0.87 7.15 13.41
N VAL A 46 -0.15 7.32 12.57
CA VAL A 46 -1.55 7.18 13.00
C VAL A 46 -1.83 5.78 13.54
N TYR A 47 -1.45 4.73 12.80
CA TYR A 47 -1.67 3.33 13.23
C TYR A 47 -0.98 2.98 14.55
N THR A 48 0.28 3.40 14.72
CA THR A 48 1.03 3.12 15.95
C THR A 48 0.55 3.96 17.11
N TYR A 49 0.14 5.22 16.86
CA TYR A 49 -0.46 6.07 17.86
C TYR A 49 -1.77 5.47 18.37
N THR A 50 -2.65 4.99 17.48
CA THR A 50 -3.94 4.43 17.90
C THR A 50 -3.78 3.19 18.78
N ILE A 51 -2.82 2.30 18.51
CA ILE A 51 -2.55 1.13 19.37
C ILE A 51 -2.14 1.57 20.79
N ARG A 52 -1.38 2.67 20.91
CA ARG A 52 -0.86 3.15 22.20
C ARG A 52 -1.85 4.03 22.95
N ALA A 53 -2.59 4.85 22.22
CA ALA A 53 -3.51 5.85 22.78
C ALA A 53 -4.87 5.25 23.12
N VAL A 54 -5.31 4.23 22.37
CA VAL A 54 -6.50 3.47 22.72
C VAL A 54 -6.08 2.38 23.70
N GLY A 55 -6.58 2.49 24.93
CA GLY A 55 -6.43 1.42 25.92
C GLY A 55 -7.00 0.13 25.34
N GLN A 56 -6.20 -0.93 25.34
CA GLN A 56 -6.68 -2.24 24.93
C GLN A 56 -7.68 -2.71 25.99
N GLU A 57 -8.91 -3.00 25.57
CA GLU A 57 -9.96 -3.44 26.49
C GLU A 57 -9.61 -4.81 27.09
N GLU A 58 -9.76 -4.94 28.41
CA GLU A 58 -9.52 -6.18 29.12
C GLU A 58 -10.80 -7.03 29.12
N PHE A 59 -10.85 -8.02 28.23
CA PHE A 59 -12.01 -8.92 28.08
C PHE A 59 -12.11 -9.98 29.18
N SER A 60 -11.63 -9.70 30.40
CA SER A 60 -11.62 -10.66 31.51
C SER A 60 -13.02 -11.04 32.01
N ASP A 61 -14.02 -10.17 31.79
CA ASP A 61 -15.43 -10.45 32.13
C ASP A 61 -16.18 -11.22 31.02
N VAL A 62 -15.56 -11.39 29.84
CA VAL A 62 -16.16 -12.17 28.75
C VAL A 62 -15.85 -13.65 28.96
N LYS A 63 -16.85 -14.39 29.44
CA LYS A 63 -16.80 -15.86 29.53
C LYS A 63 -16.81 -16.45 28.12
N VAL A 64 -15.66 -16.96 27.67
CA VAL A 64 -15.57 -17.71 26.41
C VAL A 64 -16.05 -19.14 26.66
N PRO A 65 -17.13 -19.60 26.01
CA PRO A 65 -17.59 -20.97 26.16
C PRO A 65 -16.60 -21.93 25.47
N ASP A 66 -16.28 -23.04 26.14
CA ASP A 66 -15.32 -24.06 25.65
C ASP A 66 -15.77 -24.75 24.35
N ALA A 67 -17.07 -24.69 24.03
CA ALA A 67 -17.62 -25.27 22.81
C ALA A 67 -18.46 -24.23 22.04
N PRO A 68 -18.37 -24.22 20.70
CA PRO A 68 -19.18 -23.33 19.87
C PRO A 68 -20.67 -23.56 20.11
N ALA A 69 -21.45 -22.48 20.16
CA ALA A 69 -22.88 -22.54 20.41
C ALA A 69 -23.57 -23.52 19.45
N GLN A 70 -24.21 -24.53 20.02
CA GLN A 70 -24.96 -25.52 19.26
C GLN A 70 -26.17 -24.79 18.66
N LYS A 71 -26.24 -24.71 17.32
CA LYS A 71 -27.39 -24.14 16.62
C LYS A 71 -28.61 -25.00 16.93
N LEU A 72 -29.46 -24.54 17.84
CA LEU A 72 -30.77 -25.16 18.06
C LEU A 72 -31.59 -25.00 16.77
N PRO A 73 -32.21 -26.08 16.26
CA PRO A 73 -33.02 -26.01 15.05
C PRO A 73 -34.19 -25.04 15.27
N ALA A 74 -34.42 -24.16 14.28
CA ALA A 74 -35.48 -23.16 14.32
C ALA A 74 -36.81 -23.84 14.63
N GLN A 75 -37.37 -23.51 15.80
CA GLN A 75 -38.68 -24.01 16.21
C GLN A 75 -39.73 -23.39 15.28
N LYS A 76 -40.54 -24.25 14.67
CA LYS A 76 -41.56 -23.91 13.67
C LYS A 76 -42.90 -23.66 14.35
#